data_AF-A0A2T7X3U5-F1
#
_entry.id   AF-A0A2T7X3U5-F1
#
_cell.length_a   1.000
_cell.length_b   1.000
_cell.length_c   1.000
_cell.angle_alpha   90.00
_cell.angle_beta   90.00
_cell.angle_gamma   90.00
#
_symmetry.space_group_name_H-M   'P 1'
#
loop_
_entity.id
_entity.type
_entity.pdbx_description
1 polymer ?
#
loop_
_entity_poly.entity_id
_entity_poly.type
_entity_poly.pdbx_seq_one_letter_code
_entity_poly.pdbx_strand_id
1 'polypeptide(L)' 'MLDYRQAARRVRRSVRTIKRWHKAGLKMSTAPDGRRLVEESRLLAWWRDRMTADPVHQLRLRRQDEAVAPQKEITDG' A
#
# COMPACT_ATOMS: atom_id res chain seq x y z
N MET A 1 -3.67 11.58 -11.50
CA MET A 1 -4.46 10.35 -11.78
C MET A 1 -3.51 9.27 -12.25
N LEU A 2 -3.70 8.02 -11.83
CA LEU A 2 -2.83 6.88 -12.14
C LEU A 2 -3.60 5.79 -12.88
N ASP A 3 -3.04 5.25 -13.95
CA ASP A 3 -3.56 4.02 -14.56
C ASP A 3 -3.21 2.77 -13.73
N TYR A 4 -3.64 1.59 -14.18
CA TYR A 4 -3.33 0.34 -13.49
C TYR A 4 -1.83 0.06 -13.28
N ARG A 5 -0.99 0.38 -14.27
CA ARG A 5 0.46 0.11 -14.21
C ARG A 5 1.13 1.09 -13.25
N GLN A 6 0.76 2.36 -13.33
CA GLN A 6 1.25 3.41 -12.44
C GLN A 6 0.82 3.16 -10.99
N ALA A 7 -0.46 2.82 -10.77
CA ALA A 7 -0.99 2.47 -9.46
C ALA A 7 -0.25 1.26 -8.85
N ALA A 8 -0.03 0.20 -9.63
CA ALA A 8 0.70 -0.99 -9.21
C ALA A 8 2.12 -0.66 -8.74
N ARG A 9 2.86 0.12 -9.53
CA ARG A 9 4.20 0.60 -9.15
C ARG A 9 4.15 1.44 -7.87
N ARG A 10 3.15 2.31 -7.74
CA ARG A 10 3.02 3.25 -6.62
C ARG A 10 2.88 2.57 -5.26
N VAL A 11 2.12 1.46 -5.19
CA VAL A 11 1.91 0.69 -3.96
C VAL A 11 2.74 -0.60 -3.91
N ARG A 12 3.70 -0.77 -4.83
CA ARG A 12 4.56 -1.95 -4.94
C ARG A 12 3.77 -3.28 -4.97
N ARG A 13 2.67 -3.31 -5.71
CA ARG A 13 1.83 -4.50 -5.92
C ARG A 13 1.71 -4.85 -7.40
N SER A 14 1.17 -6.02 -7.70
CA SER A 14 0.91 -6.42 -9.09
C SER A 14 -0.27 -5.66 -9.69
N VAL A 15 -0.28 -5.50 -11.03
CA VAL A 15 -1.45 -4.97 -11.75
C VAL A 15 -2.71 -5.81 -11.48
N ARG A 16 -2.56 -7.14 -11.32
CA ARG A 16 -3.65 -8.05 -10.97
C ARG A 16 -4.25 -7.70 -9.60
N THR A 17 -3.43 -7.27 -8.64
CA THR A 17 -3.89 -6.77 -7.33
C THR A 17 -4.74 -5.51 -7.49
N ILE A 18 -4.32 -4.54 -8.30
CA ILE A 18 -5.11 -3.32 -8.53
C ILE A 18 -6.43 -3.64 -9.24
N LYS A 19 -6.43 -4.53 -10.23
CA LYS A 19 -7.67 -5.02 -10.87
C LYS A 19 -8.60 -5.70 -9.86
N ARG A 20 -8.05 -6.51 -8.95
CA ARG A 20 -8.83 -7.14 -7.87
C ARG A 20 -9.42 -6.09 -6.93
N TRP A 21 -8.65 -5.06 -6.58
CA TRP A 21 -9.13 -3.96 -5.75
C TRP A 21 -10.24 -3.17 -6.41
N HIS A 22 -10.13 -2.89 -7.71
CA HIS A 22 -11.22 -2.27 -8.48
C HIS A 22 -12.50 -3.11 -8.43
N LYS A 23 -12.40 -4.43 -8.66
CA LYS A 23 -13.53 -5.36 -8.49
C LYS A 23 -14.08 -5.39 -7.07
N ALA A 24 -13.23 -5.17 -6.07
CA ALA A 24 -13.59 -5.12 -4.66
C ALA A 24 -14.04 -3.73 -4.17
N GLY A 25 -14.23 -2.75 -5.07
CA GLY A 25 -14.80 -1.45 -4.74
C GLY A 25 -13.85 -0.25 -4.79
N LEU A 26 -12.58 -0.42 -5.17
CA LEU A 26 -11.68 0.72 -5.40
C LEU A 26 -12.24 1.55 -6.55
N LYS A 27 -12.77 2.72 -6.24
CA LYS A 27 -13.38 3.60 -7.24
C LYS A 27 -12.32 4.12 -8.21
N MET A 28 -12.55 3.87 -9.50
CA MET A 28 -11.73 4.34 -10.62
C MET A 28 -12.63 5.05 -11.63
N SER A 29 -12.12 6.14 -12.21
CA SER A 29 -12.78 6.87 -13.29
C SER A 29 -12.40 6.25 -14.64
N THR A 30 -13.29 6.39 -15.62
CA THR A 30 -13.00 6.07 -17.02
C THR A 30 -12.49 7.33 -17.70
N ALA A 31 -11.30 7.27 -18.29
CA ALA A 31 -10.77 8.34 -19.13
C ALA A 31 -11.46 8.35 -20.51
N PRO A 32 -11.40 9.46 -21.27
CA PRO A 32 -11.98 9.55 -22.61
C PRO A 32 -11.47 8.47 -23.59
N ASP A 33 -10.26 7.96 -23.37
CA ASP A 33 -9.63 6.88 -24.14
C ASP A 33 -9.98 5.46 -23.64
N GLY A 34 -10.93 5.34 -22.70
CA GLY A 34 -11.37 4.07 -22.13
C GLY A 34 -10.46 3.50 -21.03
N ARG A 35 -9.32 4.14 -20.72
CA ARG A 35 -8.46 3.69 -19.62
C ARG A 35 -9.13 3.90 -18.27
N ARG A 36 -8.83 3.03 -17.31
CA ARG A 36 -9.25 3.19 -15.91
C ARG A 36 -8.18 3.94 -15.14
N LEU A 37 -8.59 5.02 -14.49
CA LEU A 37 -7.74 5.91 -13.72
C LEU A 37 -8.17 5.93 -12.25
N VAL A 38 -7.21 5.92 -11.34
CA VAL A 38 -7.42 6.10 -9.90
C VAL A 38 -6.75 7.38 -9.43
N GLU A 39 -7.39 8.07 -8.51
CA GLU A 39 -6.75 9.17 -7.78
C GLU A 39 -5.70 8.60 -6.81
N GLU A 40 -4.52 9.20 -6.76
CA GLU A 40 -3.42 8.67 -5.95
C GLU A 40 -3.75 8.67 -4.45
N SER A 41 -4.34 9.75 -3.94
CA SER A 41 -4.79 9.89 -2.55
C SER A 41 -5.72 8.73 -2.16
N ARG A 42 -6.72 8.44 -3.00
CA ARG A 42 -7.69 7.36 -2.84
C ARG A 42 -7.02 5.99 -2.88
N LEU A 43 -6.09 5.77 -3.82
CA LEU A 43 -5.31 4.55 -3.89
C LEU A 43 -4.52 4.31 -2.60
N LEU A 44 -3.89 5.36 -2.06
CA LEU A 44 -3.10 5.26 -0.84
C LEU A 44 -3.96 5.02 0.40
N ALA A 45 -5.12 5.68 0.52
CA ALA A 45 -6.08 5.41 1.60
C ALA A 45 -6.54 3.94 1.58
N TRP A 46 -7.02 3.48 0.42
CA TRP A 46 -7.45 2.11 0.19
C TRP A 46 -6.37 1.05 0.45
N TRP A 47 -5.12 1.40 0.12
CA TRP A 47 -3.97 0.55 0.39
C TRP A 47 -3.69 0.46 1.89
N ARG A 48 -3.66 1.59 2.60
CA ARG A 48 -3.46 1.61 4.06
C ARG A 48 -4.51 0.77 4.79
N ASP A 49 -5.79 0.93 4.43
CA ASP A 49 -6.90 0.17 5.04
C ASP A 49 -6.74 -1.35 4.88
N ARG A 50 -6.10 -1.80 3.80
CA ARG A 50 -5.82 -3.23 3.58
C ARG A 50 -4.61 -3.73 4.32
N MET A 51 -3.61 -2.87 4.48
CA MET A 51 -2.37 -3.21 5.15
C MET A 51 -2.56 -3.23 6.67
N THR A 52 -3.45 -2.39 7.21
CA THR A 52 -3.91 -2.49 8.60
C THR A 52 -4.66 -3.80 8.87
N ALA A 53 -5.44 -4.28 7.90
CA ALA A 53 -6.17 -5.53 7.99
C ALA A 53 -5.35 -6.80 7.68
N ASP A 54 -4.09 -6.70 7.23
CA ASP A 54 -3.23 -7.83 6.85
C ASP A 54 -2.30 -8.24 8.03
N PRO A 55 -2.53 -9.39 8.70
CA PRO A 55 -1.72 -9.84 9.83
C PRO A 55 -0.24 -10.05 9.49
N VAL A 56 0.06 -10.43 8.24
CA VAL A 56 1.45 -10.67 7.78
C VAL A 56 2.17 -9.34 7.59
N HIS A 57 1.47 -8.31 7.10
CA HIS A 57 2.04 -6.97 7.05
C HIS A 57 2.29 -6.41 8.44
N GLN A 58 1.32 -6.57 9.35
CA GLN A 58 1.47 -6.15 10.75
C GLN A 58 2.64 -6.86 11.44
N LEU A 59 2.80 -8.17 11.22
CA LEU A 59 3.95 -8.91 11.73
C LEU A 59 5.29 -8.40 11.17
N ARG A 60 5.33 -8.03 9.88
CA ARG A 60 6.54 -7.47 9.26
C ARG A 60 6.89 -6.09 9.84
N LEU A 61 5.90 -5.23 10.04
CA LEU A 61 6.10 -3.93 10.69
C LEU A 61 6.63 -4.09 12.11
N ARG A 62 6.01 -4.96 12.93
CA ARG A 62 6.49 -5.27 14.28
C ARG A 62 7.96 -5.71 14.31
N ARG A 63 8.35 -6.61 13.40
CA ARG A 63 9.75 -7.05 13.28
C ARG A 63 10.70 -5.95 12.83
N GLN A 64 10.23 -4.99 12.04
CA GLN A 64 11.02 -3.83 11.63
C GLN A 64 11.20 -2.85 12.79
N ASP A 65 10.15 -2.60 13.58
CA ASP A 65 10.23 -1.74 14.77
C ASP A 65 11.16 -2.35 15.84
N GLU A 66 11.10 -3.67 16.04
CA GLU A 66 12.04 -4.39 16.93
C GLU A 66 13.50 -4.30 16.46
N ALA A 67 13.75 -4.35 15.14
CA ALA A 67 15.09 -4.23 14.58
C ALA A 67 15.65 -2.80 14.60
N VAL A 68 14.79 -1.79 14.74
CA VAL A 68 15.16 -0.36 14.80
C VAL A 68 15.25 0.15 16.26
N ALA A 69 14.86 -0.66 17.24
CA ALA A 69 15.02 -0.30 18.65
C ALA A 69 16.51 -0.07 18.99
N PRO A 70 16.89 1.14 19.45
CA PRO A 70 18.28 1.44 19.73
C PRO A 70 18.78 0.62 20.92
N GLN A 71 19.97 0.03 20.75
CA GLN A 71 20.81 -0.46 21.83
C GLN A 71 20.89 0.65 22.88
N LYS A 72 20.26 0.42 24.03
CA LYS A 72 20.52 1.25 25.21
C LYS A 72 22.00 1.05 25.53
N GLU A 73 22.81 2.08 25.31
CA GLU A 73 24.14 2.18 25.86
C GLU A 73 24.03 1.97 27.37
N ILE A 74 24.44 0.79 27.81
CA ILE A 74 24.75 0.52 29.21
C ILE A 74 26.13 1.14 29.39
N THR A 75 26.16 2.41 29.80
CA THR A 75 27.36 3.03 30.36
C THR A 75 27.13 3.14 31.86
N ASP A 76 27.46 2.08 32.59
CA ASP A 76 27.73 2.18 34.02
C ASP A 76 29.18 2.68 34.18
N GLY A 77 29.33 3.70 35.01
CA GLY A 77 30.59 4.40 35.31
C GLY A 77 31.42 3.78 36.41
#